data_AF-A0A917R5X1-F1
#
_entry.id   AF-A0A917R5X1-F1
#
_cell.length_a   1.000
_cell.length_b   1.000
_cell.length_c   1.000
_cell.angle_alpha   90.00
_cell.angle_beta   90.00
_cell.angle_gamma   90.00
#
_symmetry.space_group_name_H-M   'P 1'
#
loop_
_entity.id
_entity.type
_entity.pdbx_description
1 polymer ?
#
loop_
_entity_poly.entity_id
_entity_poly.type
_entity_poly.pdbx_seq_one_letter_code
_entity_poly.pdbx_strand_id
1 'polypeptide(L)'
;MTDLSLFGLDPLWLVAAKAVAVFVFLLLTVLFGVLIERKVVAWMQMRVGPDRVGPKGLLQSAADGVKMAFKEDIVPAIVDKPIFVLAPIISVVSAVLAFAVIPFGPEVSILGQRTALQLTDLHVGVLYILAVTSVGVYGIVLAGWASGSTYPLLGGLRSTAQVISYEIAMALCFAAVFLLGGTMATSGIIAAQQPTWYVFLLLPSFLIYCISMVGETNRAPFDLPEAEGELVGGFHTEYSSLKFAMFMLAEYVNMATVSALATTMFLGGWRAPFPINLWEGANSGWWPLLWFTAKVWMFLFVFIWLRGTLPRLRYDQFMNLGWKLLIPTSLVWVMVVATARVLDLEGYPVGTPILVIGGLLLTGLLIGLFLRAGNAPAVAPEFGPEDDLPAGKSPPGASGGAQVFLGFPTPPLPERTSTITSSPGLLEPLAGFAVTALTMFKKPNTEFYPEEKVPTAPRYHGRHQLNRHPDGLEKCIGCELCAWACPADAIYVEGADNTDEERFSPGERYGRVYQINYLRCIGCGLCIEACPTRALTMTNDYELTDDNRADLIYEKDRLLAPLAPEMQAPPHEMQPGSTEADYYLGRVGAAPERPTAGTAQGGSR
;
A
#
# COMPACT_ATOMS: atom_id res chain seq x y z
N MET A 1 -40.31 8.24 16.45
CA MET A 1 -39.81 9.28 15.52
C MET A 1 -38.79 10.05 16.32
N THR A 2 -37.56 10.15 15.85
CA THR A 2 -36.56 11.01 16.49
C THR A 2 -36.98 12.45 16.24
N ASP A 3 -37.49 13.11 17.28
CA ASP A 3 -37.82 14.53 17.26
C ASP A 3 -36.52 15.34 17.44
N LEU A 4 -36.32 16.38 16.64
CA LEU A 4 -35.14 17.26 16.75
C LEU A 4 -35.06 17.94 18.13
N SER A 5 -36.18 18.01 18.85
CA SER A 5 -36.29 18.51 20.23
C SER A 5 -35.50 17.70 21.26
N LEU A 6 -35.11 16.47 20.95
CA LEU A 6 -34.30 15.61 21.83
C LEU A 6 -32.83 16.03 21.90
N PHE A 7 -32.35 16.82 20.94
CA PHE A 7 -30.96 17.26 20.88
C PHE A 7 -30.78 18.60 21.61
N GLY A 8 -29.68 18.75 22.35
CA GLY A 8 -29.36 19.96 23.12
C GLY A 8 -29.86 19.97 24.57
N LEU A 9 -30.60 18.93 24.99
CA LEU A 9 -31.02 18.72 26.38
C LEU A 9 -30.10 17.75 27.15
N ASP A 10 -29.14 17.14 26.46
CA ASP A 10 -28.19 16.20 27.04
C ASP A 10 -27.24 16.92 28.02
N PRO A 11 -27.00 16.36 29.22
CA PRO A 11 -26.04 16.94 30.16
C PRO A 11 -24.61 16.85 29.59
N LEU A 12 -23.77 17.85 29.90
CA LEU A 12 -22.41 17.99 29.33
C LEU A 12 -21.54 16.74 29.50
N TRP A 13 -21.64 16.04 30.63
CA TRP A 13 -20.88 14.81 30.88
C TRP A 13 -21.26 13.70 29.90
N LEU A 14 -22.53 13.64 29.49
CA LEU A 14 -23.03 12.63 28.56
C LEU A 14 -22.61 12.97 27.12
N VAL A 15 -22.60 14.26 26.76
CA VAL A 15 -22.04 14.74 25.48
C VAL A 15 -20.56 14.37 25.38
N ALA A 16 -19.77 14.63 26.43
CA ALA A 16 -18.36 14.27 26.47
C ALA A 16 -18.16 12.75 26.39
N ALA A 17 -18.95 11.96 27.12
CA ALA A 17 -18.89 10.50 27.08
C ALA A 17 -19.23 9.95 25.68
N LYS A 18 -20.25 10.51 25.01
CA LYS A 18 -20.60 10.17 23.62
C LYS A 18 -19.48 10.53 22.65
N ALA A 19 -18.88 11.71 22.78
CA ALA A 19 -17.77 12.12 21.92
C ALA A 19 -16.56 11.18 22.06
N VAL A 20 -16.20 10.80 23.29
CA VAL A 20 -15.14 9.82 23.55
C VAL A 20 -15.53 8.44 23.00
N ALA A 21 -16.78 8.01 23.15
CA ALA A 21 -17.25 6.73 22.61
C ALA A 21 -17.17 6.68 21.07
N VAL A 22 -17.56 7.76 20.38
CA VAL A 22 -17.41 7.89 18.92
C VAL A 22 -15.93 7.84 18.54
N PHE A 23 -15.07 8.59 19.22
CA PHE A 23 -13.63 8.58 18.97
C PHE A 23 -13.03 7.18 19.13
N VAL A 24 -13.37 6.47 20.21
CA VAL A 24 -12.93 5.08 20.45
C VAL A 24 -13.48 4.14 19.37
N PHE A 25 -14.74 4.28 18.97
CA PHE A 25 -15.33 3.49 17.88
C PHE A 25 -14.55 3.68 16.57
N LEU A 26 -14.16 4.90 16.22
CA LEU A 26 -13.37 5.19 15.03
C LEU A 26 -11.97 4.57 15.12
N LEU A 27 -11.28 4.75 16.26
CA LEU A 27 -9.95 4.16 16.46
C LEU A 27 -9.99 2.63 16.36
N LEU A 28 -10.99 1.98 16.96
CA LEU A 28 -11.17 0.53 16.87
C LEU A 28 -11.48 0.11 15.43
N THR A 29 -12.34 0.85 14.73
CA THR A 29 -12.66 0.58 13.32
C THR A 29 -11.41 0.63 12.45
N VAL A 30 -10.50 1.60 12.68
CA VAL A 30 -9.23 1.69 11.96
C VAL A 30 -8.27 0.55 12.34
N LEU A 31 -8.08 0.29 13.64
CA LEU A 31 -7.21 -0.79 14.13
C LEU A 31 -7.58 -2.15 13.54
N PHE A 32 -8.87 -2.50 13.59
CA PHE A 32 -9.39 -3.72 12.99
C PHE A 32 -9.40 -3.65 11.46
N GLY A 33 -9.70 -2.49 10.88
CA GLY A 33 -9.78 -2.28 9.43
C GLY A 33 -8.46 -2.59 8.75
N VAL A 34 -7.35 -2.04 9.26
CA VAL A 34 -6.00 -2.30 8.76
C VAL A 34 -5.64 -3.78 8.87
N LEU A 35 -5.99 -4.42 10.00
CA LEU A 35 -5.68 -5.84 10.22
C LEU A 35 -6.47 -6.75 9.27
N ILE A 36 -7.77 -6.49 9.12
CA ILE A 36 -8.67 -7.24 8.27
C ILE A 36 -8.26 -7.03 6.80
N GLU A 37 -7.94 -5.81 6.38
CA GLU A 37 -7.44 -5.52 5.04
C GLU A 37 -6.20 -6.36 4.71
N ARG A 38 -5.21 -6.39 5.61
CA ARG A 38 -4.00 -7.22 5.41
C ARG A 38 -4.32 -8.71 5.24
N LYS A 39 -5.25 -9.24 6.03
CA LYS A 39 -5.64 -10.67 5.97
C LYS A 39 -6.45 -11.00 4.73
N VAL A 40 -7.46 -10.19 4.43
CA VAL A 40 -8.37 -10.42 3.31
C VAL A 40 -7.62 -10.31 1.97
N VAL A 41 -6.75 -9.30 1.81
CA VAL A 41 -5.91 -9.19 0.60
C VAL A 41 -4.91 -10.35 0.51
N ALA A 42 -4.33 -10.79 1.62
CA ALA A 42 -3.46 -11.97 1.64
C ALA A 42 -4.21 -13.24 1.17
N TRP A 43 -5.44 -13.44 1.62
CA TRP A 43 -6.28 -14.56 1.18
C TRP A 43 -6.64 -14.49 -0.30
N MET A 44 -7.00 -13.32 -0.84
CA MET A 44 -7.21 -13.15 -2.29
C MET A 44 -5.96 -13.51 -3.10
N GLN A 45 -4.77 -13.22 -2.54
CA GLN A 45 -3.46 -13.49 -3.13
C GLN A 45 -2.89 -14.89 -2.82
N MET A 46 -3.66 -15.78 -2.19
CA MET A 46 -3.22 -17.14 -1.83
C MET A 46 -1.98 -17.20 -0.89
N ARG A 47 -1.79 -16.17 -0.07
CA ARG A 47 -0.74 -16.11 0.97
C ARG A 47 -1.35 -15.95 2.36
N VAL A 48 -0.59 -16.29 3.39
CA VAL A 48 -1.00 -16.12 4.78
C VAL A 48 -0.85 -14.64 5.18
N GLY A 49 -1.87 -14.08 5.84
CA GLY A 49 -1.81 -12.74 6.41
C GLY A 49 -1.02 -12.70 7.73
N PRO A 50 -1.03 -11.57 8.46
CA PRO A 50 -0.34 -11.50 9.76
C PRO A 50 -0.85 -12.55 10.76
N ASP A 51 0.04 -13.42 11.25
CA ASP A 51 -0.29 -14.52 12.18
C ASP A 51 0.56 -14.57 13.47
N ARG A 52 1.60 -13.72 13.59
CA ARG A 52 2.62 -13.82 14.66
C ARG A 52 2.32 -13.01 15.92
N VAL A 53 1.99 -11.73 15.77
CA VAL A 53 1.91 -10.80 16.90
C VAL A 53 0.56 -10.96 17.61
N GLY A 54 0.54 -11.76 18.68
CA GLY A 54 -0.67 -12.16 19.40
C GLY A 54 -1.42 -13.32 18.73
N PRO A 55 -2.56 -13.76 19.29
CA PRO A 55 -3.33 -14.88 18.72
C PRO A 55 -3.83 -14.51 17.32
N LYS A 56 -3.39 -15.25 16.31
CA LYS A 56 -3.64 -14.98 14.89
C LYS A 56 -3.27 -13.57 14.44
N GLY A 57 -2.21 -12.97 15.00
CA GLY A 57 -1.76 -11.62 14.61
C GLY A 57 -2.67 -10.46 15.07
N LEU A 58 -3.62 -10.69 15.99
CA LEU A 58 -4.59 -9.67 16.43
C LEU A 58 -3.95 -8.38 16.97
N LEU A 59 -2.76 -8.49 17.56
CA LEU A 59 -2.05 -7.37 18.19
C LEU A 59 -1.13 -6.61 17.22
N GLN A 60 -1.09 -6.98 15.94
CA GLN A 60 -0.21 -6.37 14.94
C GLN A 60 -0.46 -4.85 14.80
N SER A 61 -1.71 -4.42 14.61
CA SER A 61 -2.00 -2.99 14.42
C SER A 61 -1.67 -2.17 15.67
N ALA A 62 -1.77 -2.77 16.87
CA ALA A 62 -1.35 -2.11 18.11
C ALA A 62 0.18 -1.96 18.17
N ALA A 63 0.93 -3.00 17.77
CA ALA A 63 2.39 -2.93 17.67
C ALA A 63 2.85 -1.88 16.65
N ASP A 64 2.14 -1.75 15.52
CA ASP A 64 2.40 -0.71 14.53
C ASP A 64 2.15 0.70 15.12
N GLY A 65 1.09 0.87 15.92
CA GLY A 65 0.82 2.13 16.62
C GLY A 65 1.92 2.50 17.63
N VAL A 66 2.37 1.53 18.43
CA VAL A 66 3.49 1.70 19.37
C VAL A 66 4.77 2.07 18.61
N LYS A 67 5.06 1.39 17.50
CA LYS A 67 6.19 1.71 16.63
C LYS A 67 6.12 3.16 16.16
N MET A 68 4.97 3.62 15.68
CA MET A 68 4.83 5.00 15.20
C MET A 68 5.00 6.02 16.33
N ALA A 69 4.63 5.71 17.57
CA ALA A 69 4.81 6.61 18.71
C ALA A 69 6.27 6.77 19.15
N PHE A 70 7.07 5.69 19.07
CA PHE A 70 8.50 5.72 19.43
C PHE A 70 9.43 5.98 18.24
N LYS A 71 8.89 6.01 17.01
CA LYS A 71 9.67 6.33 15.83
C LYS A 71 10.08 7.80 15.88
N GLU A 72 11.32 8.07 15.50
CA GLU A 72 11.87 9.43 15.43
C GLU A 72 11.03 10.33 14.51
N ASP A 73 10.57 11.45 15.07
CA ASP A 73 9.83 12.48 14.35
C ASP A 73 10.80 13.49 13.73
N ILE A 74 11.00 13.40 12.41
CA ILE A 74 11.92 14.27 11.67
C ILE A 74 11.14 15.46 11.12
N VAL A 75 11.68 16.66 11.31
CA VAL A 75 11.20 17.90 10.66
C VAL A 75 12.35 18.41 9.78
N PRO A 76 12.28 18.28 8.45
CA PRO A 76 13.34 18.73 7.57
C PRO A 76 13.57 20.25 7.67
N ALA A 77 14.77 20.73 7.38
CA ALA A 77 15.10 22.15 7.53
C ALA A 77 14.43 23.06 6.48
N ILE A 78 14.05 22.50 5.32
CA ILE A 78 13.50 23.24 4.17
C ILE A 78 11.99 23.51 4.29
N VAL A 79 11.30 22.87 5.24
CA VAL A 79 9.83 22.90 5.34
C VAL A 79 9.29 24.15 6.03
N ASP A 80 8.06 24.53 5.68
CA ASP A 80 7.27 25.51 6.43
C ASP A 80 6.75 24.87 7.73
N LYS A 81 7.45 25.09 8.85
CA LYS A 81 7.20 24.37 10.11
C LYS A 81 5.76 24.50 10.64
N PRO A 82 5.14 25.70 10.71
CA PRO A 82 3.75 25.83 11.15
C PRO A 82 2.77 24.99 10.32
N ILE A 83 2.84 25.10 8.99
CA ILE A 83 1.90 24.40 8.10
C ILE A 83 2.19 22.90 8.11
N PHE A 84 3.47 22.51 8.15
CA PHE A 84 3.90 21.12 8.18
C PHE A 84 3.32 20.37 9.38
N VAL A 85 3.28 20.99 10.57
CA VAL A 85 2.69 20.40 11.78
C VAL A 85 1.16 20.45 11.78
N LEU A 86 0.57 21.53 11.24
CA LEU A 86 -0.88 21.74 11.27
C LEU A 86 -1.64 20.89 10.25
N ALA A 87 -1.06 20.60 9.09
CA ALA A 87 -1.71 19.88 8.00
C ALA A 87 -2.26 18.47 8.39
N PRO A 88 -1.49 17.59 9.08
CA PRO A 88 -2.04 16.32 9.57
C PRO A 88 -3.16 16.51 10.60
N ILE A 89 -3.05 17.53 11.47
CA ILE A 89 -4.04 17.81 12.52
C ILE A 89 -5.37 18.21 11.88
N ILE A 90 -5.35 19.09 10.87
CA ILE A 90 -6.55 19.48 10.11
C ILE A 90 -7.23 18.24 9.52
N SER A 91 -6.45 17.36 8.90
CA SER A 91 -6.97 16.13 8.26
C SER A 91 -7.69 15.21 9.26
N VAL A 92 -7.06 14.93 10.42
CA VAL A 92 -7.63 14.06 11.46
C VAL A 92 -8.86 14.70 12.11
N VAL A 93 -8.78 15.98 12.47
CA VAL A 93 -9.87 16.69 13.13
C VAL A 93 -11.10 16.72 12.22
N SER A 94 -10.92 17.05 10.93
CA SER A 94 -12.01 17.00 9.96
C SER A 94 -12.62 15.61 9.84
N ALA A 95 -11.80 14.57 9.72
CA ALA A 95 -12.28 13.19 9.58
C ALA A 95 -13.12 12.74 10.79
N VAL A 96 -12.71 13.10 12.02
CA VAL A 96 -13.45 12.77 13.26
C VAL A 96 -14.71 13.61 13.41
N LEU A 97 -14.67 14.90 13.08
CA LEU A 97 -15.82 15.81 13.20
C LEU A 97 -17.00 15.39 12.30
N ALA A 98 -16.73 14.81 11.13
CA ALA A 98 -17.77 14.33 10.23
C ALA A 98 -18.73 13.30 10.89
N PHE A 99 -18.25 12.52 11.84
CA PHE A 99 -19.08 11.53 12.56
C PHE A 99 -20.00 12.13 13.62
N ALA A 100 -19.87 13.42 13.97
CA ALA A 100 -20.72 14.07 14.96
C ALA A 100 -22.22 14.03 14.60
N VAL A 101 -22.54 14.04 13.30
CA VAL A 101 -23.92 14.13 12.79
C VAL A 101 -24.45 12.80 12.25
N ILE A 102 -23.66 11.72 12.37
CA ILE A 102 -24.07 10.41 11.86
C ILE A 102 -24.81 9.64 12.96
N PRO A 103 -26.05 9.17 12.70
CA PRO A 103 -26.83 8.42 13.68
C PRO A 103 -26.45 6.94 13.71
N PHE A 104 -26.03 6.46 14.88
CA PHE A 104 -25.66 5.06 15.11
C PHE A 104 -26.84 4.17 15.51
N GLY A 105 -27.94 4.77 15.97
CA GLY A 105 -29.08 4.04 16.51
C GLY A 105 -30.24 4.93 16.93
N PRO A 106 -31.34 4.35 17.44
CA PRO A 106 -32.47 5.07 18.00
C PRO A 106 -32.14 5.68 19.38
N GLU A 107 -33.17 6.18 20.05
CA GLU A 107 -33.11 6.56 21.46
C GLU A 107 -32.81 5.35 22.35
N VAL A 108 -31.79 5.50 23.20
CA VAL A 108 -31.40 4.52 24.21
C VAL A 108 -31.31 5.17 25.58
N SER A 109 -31.56 4.39 26.63
CA SER A 109 -31.35 4.83 28.01
C SER A 109 -29.91 4.55 28.45
N ILE A 110 -29.15 5.60 28.75
CA ILE A 110 -27.80 5.52 29.34
C ILE A 110 -27.90 6.05 30.77
N LEU A 111 -27.68 5.17 31.76
CA LEU A 111 -27.70 5.52 33.20
C LEU A 111 -28.96 6.32 33.62
N GLY A 112 -30.14 5.94 33.08
CA GLY A 112 -31.42 6.58 33.37
C GLY A 112 -31.78 7.79 32.49
N GLN A 113 -30.85 8.31 31.67
CA GLN A 113 -31.12 9.38 30.70
C GLN A 113 -31.46 8.80 29.33
N ARG A 114 -32.59 9.19 28.74
CA ARG A 114 -32.98 8.78 27.37
C ARG A 114 -32.36 9.74 26.38
N THR A 115 -31.47 9.24 25.54
CA THR A 115 -30.79 10.08 24.54
C THR A 115 -30.64 9.34 23.23
N ALA A 116 -30.62 10.07 22.12
CA ALA A 116 -30.35 9.50 20.81
C ALA A 116 -28.89 9.02 20.71
N LEU A 117 -28.66 7.91 20.01
CA LEU A 117 -27.33 7.39 19.71
C LEU A 117 -26.67 8.17 18.55
N GLN A 118 -26.60 9.49 18.73
CA GLN A 118 -26.05 10.49 17.82
C GLN A 118 -25.52 11.63 18.70
N LEU A 119 -24.41 12.28 18.31
CA LEU A 119 -23.83 13.36 19.11
C LEU A 119 -24.64 14.65 18.97
N THR A 120 -24.95 15.04 17.73
CA THR A 120 -25.81 16.18 17.43
C THR A 120 -26.54 15.96 16.11
N ASP A 121 -27.71 16.56 15.92
CA ASP A 121 -28.41 16.58 14.65
C ASP A 121 -28.61 18.03 14.20
N LEU A 122 -28.25 18.32 12.96
CA LEU A 122 -28.39 19.65 12.36
C LEU A 122 -29.40 19.58 11.22
N HIS A 123 -30.20 20.64 11.06
CA HIS A 123 -31.12 20.78 9.93
C HIS A 123 -30.41 20.64 8.57
N VAL A 124 -29.15 21.06 8.49
CA VAL A 124 -28.26 20.97 7.32
C VAL A 124 -27.14 19.95 7.54
N GLY A 125 -27.45 18.82 8.18
CA GLY A 125 -26.46 17.82 8.63
C GLY A 125 -25.57 17.27 7.53
N VAL A 126 -26.12 16.91 6.36
CA VAL A 126 -25.30 16.39 5.24
C VAL A 126 -24.40 17.46 4.63
N LEU A 127 -24.86 18.72 4.56
CA LEU A 127 -24.04 19.84 4.09
C LEU A 127 -22.89 20.15 5.05
N TYR A 128 -23.11 20.00 6.36
CA TYR A 128 -22.04 20.08 7.35
C TYR A 128 -20.97 19.02 7.09
N ILE A 129 -21.37 17.77 6.82
CA ILE A 129 -20.41 16.69 6.54
C ILE A 129 -19.59 17.02 5.29
N LEU A 130 -20.23 17.42 4.18
CA LEU A 130 -19.53 17.85 2.97
C LEU A 130 -18.54 18.98 3.26
N ALA A 131 -18.94 20.02 3.98
CA ALA A 131 -18.07 21.14 4.30
C ALA A 131 -16.83 20.72 5.12
N VAL A 132 -17.03 19.83 6.11
CA VAL A 132 -15.94 19.33 6.96
C VAL A 132 -15.00 18.41 6.17
N THR A 133 -15.53 17.56 5.28
CA THR A 133 -14.70 16.71 4.42
C THR A 133 -13.89 17.54 3.43
N SER A 134 -14.46 18.60 2.83
CA SER A 134 -13.70 19.53 1.98
C SER A 134 -12.53 20.17 2.74
N VAL A 135 -12.72 20.51 4.03
CA VAL A 135 -11.62 21.02 4.89
C VAL A 135 -10.52 19.98 5.09
N GLY A 136 -10.85 18.69 5.14
CA GLY A 136 -9.88 17.60 5.18
C GLY A 136 -8.96 17.58 3.96
N VAL A 137 -9.48 17.88 2.77
CA VAL A 137 -8.70 17.97 1.51
C VAL A 137 -7.65 19.08 1.57
N TYR A 138 -7.95 20.21 2.21
CA TYR A 138 -6.96 21.26 2.43
C TYR A 138 -5.76 20.76 3.26
N GLY A 139 -5.97 19.84 4.19
CA GLY A 139 -4.88 19.20 4.92
C GLY A 139 -3.89 18.50 3.99
N ILE A 140 -4.37 17.81 2.95
CA ILE A 140 -3.54 17.14 1.94
C ILE A 140 -2.77 18.15 1.08
N VAL A 141 -3.43 19.23 0.62
CA VAL A 141 -2.77 20.29 -0.17
C VAL A 141 -1.65 20.95 0.63
N LEU A 142 -1.96 21.35 1.86
CA LEU A 142 -1.06 22.06 2.73
C LEU A 142 0.14 21.19 3.12
N ALA A 143 -0.05 19.88 3.25
CA ALA A 143 1.03 18.92 3.48
C ALA A 143 2.01 18.88 2.29
N GLY A 144 1.47 18.76 1.06
CA GLY A 144 2.28 18.78 -0.16
C GLY A 144 3.05 20.09 -0.32
N TRP A 145 2.42 21.23 -0.05
CA TRP A 145 3.06 22.55 -0.10
C TRP A 145 4.13 22.75 0.98
N ALA A 146 3.82 22.38 2.23
CA ALA A 146 4.72 22.61 3.37
C ALA A 146 6.01 21.78 3.30
N SER A 147 5.99 20.66 2.57
CA SER A 147 7.13 19.75 2.37
C SER A 147 8.38 20.41 1.76
N GLY A 148 8.24 21.55 1.08
CA GLY A 148 9.36 22.27 0.46
C GLY A 148 10.00 21.56 -0.74
N SER A 149 9.39 20.48 -1.25
CA SER A 149 9.84 19.70 -2.41
C SER A 149 8.79 19.72 -3.53
N THR A 150 9.23 19.70 -4.78
CA THR A 150 8.34 19.75 -5.95
C THR A 150 7.57 18.45 -6.16
N TYR A 151 8.14 17.29 -5.78
CA TYR A 151 7.48 16.00 -5.95
C TYR A 151 6.25 15.83 -5.05
N PRO A 152 6.32 16.09 -3.72
CA PRO A 152 5.14 16.03 -2.87
C PRO A 152 4.09 17.08 -3.21
N LEU A 153 4.50 18.26 -3.67
CA LEU A 153 3.58 19.30 -4.13
C LEU A 153 2.76 18.82 -5.34
N LEU A 154 3.40 18.20 -6.33
CA LEU A 154 2.71 17.69 -7.53
C LEU A 154 1.77 16.53 -7.19
N GLY A 155 2.17 15.66 -6.26
CA GLY A 155 1.29 14.60 -5.72
C GLY A 155 0.09 15.15 -4.96
N GLY A 156 0.29 16.16 -4.10
CA GLY A 156 -0.77 16.85 -3.37
C GLY A 156 -1.79 17.52 -4.31
N LEU A 157 -1.31 18.28 -5.31
CA LEU A 157 -2.18 18.94 -6.29
C LEU A 157 -3.05 17.96 -7.09
N ARG A 158 -2.48 16.80 -7.48
CA ARG A 158 -3.23 15.74 -8.17
C ARG A 158 -4.30 15.12 -7.28
N SER A 159 -3.96 14.82 -6.02
CA SER A 159 -4.93 14.32 -5.03
C SER A 159 -6.09 15.29 -4.85
N THR A 160 -5.81 16.58 -4.71
CA THR A 160 -6.84 17.59 -4.50
C THR A 160 -7.75 17.76 -5.71
N ALA A 161 -7.18 17.84 -6.92
CA ALA A 161 -7.98 17.93 -8.14
C ALA A 161 -8.91 16.71 -8.32
N GLN A 162 -8.40 15.53 -7.94
CA GLN A 162 -9.17 14.31 -7.90
C GLN A 162 -10.32 14.40 -6.89
N VAL A 163 -10.01 14.60 -5.62
CA VAL A 163 -11.00 14.56 -4.53
C VAL A 163 -12.13 15.58 -4.79
N ILE A 164 -11.79 16.83 -5.16
CA ILE A 164 -12.77 17.87 -5.48
C ILE A 164 -13.70 17.45 -6.65
N SER A 165 -13.17 16.81 -7.68
CA SER A 165 -13.98 16.40 -8.83
C SER A 165 -15.03 15.34 -8.47
N TYR A 166 -14.67 14.41 -7.59
CA TYR A 166 -15.57 13.35 -7.14
C TYR A 166 -16.50 13.80 -6.01
N GLU A 167 -16.10 14.81 -5.24
CA GLU A 167 -16.95 15.48 -4.27
C GLU A 167 -18.16 16.15 -4.94
N ILE A 168 -17.98 16.77 -6.10
CA ILE A 168 -19.08 17.35 -6.90
C ILE A 168 -20.05 16.25 -7.34
N ALA A 169 -19.55 15.13 -7.86
CA ALA A 169 -20.39 14.01 -8.28
C ALA A 169 -21.18 13.42 -7.10
N MET A 170 -20.53 13.28 -5.94
CA MET A 170 -21.13 12.83 -4.69
C MET A 170 -22.24 13.78 -4.20
N ALA A 171 -22.00 15.09 -4.23
CA ALA A 171 -22.98 16.10 -3.83
C ALA A 171 -24.24 16.07 -4.71
N LEU A 172 -24.09 15.85 -6.02
CA LEU A 172 -25.22 15.68 -6.94
C LEU A 172 -26.05 14.42 -6.62
N CYS A 173 -25.40 13.33 -6.20
CA CYS A 173 -26.13 12.14 -5.73
C CYS A 173 -26.99 12.43 -4.49
N PHE A 174 -26.49 13.26 -3.56
CA PHE A 174 -27.24 13.65 -2.37
C PHE A 174 -28.41 14.59 -2.68
N ALA A 175 -28.32 15.42 -3.72
CA ALA A 175 -29.44 16.26 -4.15
C ALA A 175 -30.70 15.42 -4.45
N ALA A 176 -30.54 14.27 -5.11
CA ALA A 176 -31.64 13.33 -5.35
C ALA A 176 -32.24 12.77 -4.06
N VAL A 177 -31.39 12.48 -3.05
CA VAL A 177 -31.83 12.01 -1.72
C VAL A 177 -32.63 13.09 -0.99
N PHE A 178 -32.19 14.35 -1.06
CA PHE A 178 -32.89 15.47 -0.41
C PHE A 178 -34.27 15.73 -1.03
N LEU A 179 -34.40 15.62 -2.36
CA LEU A 179 -35.68 15.79 -3.05
C LEU A 179 -36.71 14.73 -2.63
N LEU A 180 -36.26 13.50 -2.39
CA LEU A 180 -37.14 12.41 -1.96
C LEU A 180 -37.42 12.44 -0.45
N GLY A 181 -36.41 12.75 0.37
CA GLY A 181 -36.51 12.79 1.82
C GLY A 181 -37.15 14.05 2.38
N GLY A 182 -37.15 15.17 1.64
CA GLY A 182 -37.71 16.45 2.08
C GLY A 182 -36.96 17.12 3.24
N THR A 183 -35.77 16.62 3.60
CA THR A 183 -34.94 17.14 4.69
C THR A 183 -33.46 16.85 4.41
N MET A 184 -32.57 17.66 4.98
CA MET A 184 -31.11 17.47 4.95
C MET A 184 -30.55 16.99 6.29
N ALA A 185 -31.41 16.78 7.30
CA ALA A 185 -31.05 16.19 8.59
C ALA A 185 -30.88 14.67 8.44
N THR A 186 -29.81 14.11 9.01
CA THR A 186 -29.47 12.68 8.83
C THR A 186 -30.48 11.76 9.49
N SER A 187 -31.00 12.15 10.67
CA SER A 187 -32.06 11.41 11.36
C SER A 187 -33.38 11.43 10.58
N GLY A 188 -33.72 12.59 9.99
CA GLY A 188 -34.90 12.77 9.16
C GLY A 188 -34.85 11.94 7.87
N ILE A 189 -33.68 11.85 7.23
CA ILE A 189 -33.47 11.00 6.05
C ILE A 189 -33.68 9.53 6.39
N ILE A 190 -33.16 9.04 7.52
CA ILE A 190 -33.43 7.65 7.96
C ILE A 190 -34.93 7.47 8.23
N ALA A 191 -35.58 8.44 8.86
CA ALA A 191 -37.02 8.36 9.14
C ALA A 191 -37.84 8.21 7.84
N ALA A 192 -37.49 8.99 6.80
CA ALA A 192 -38.13 8.94 5.48
C ALA A 192 -37.90 7.62 4.72
N GLN A 193 -36.89 6.83 5.10
CA GLN A 193 -36.61 5.49 4.55
C GLN A 193 -37.37 4.35 5.25
N GLN A 194 -38.42 4.63 6.04
CA GLN A 194 -39.27 3.57 6.63
C GLN A 194 -39.90 2.64 5.59
N PRO A 195 -40.59 3.17 4.56
CA PRO A 195 -41.36 2.31 3.66
C PRO A 195 -40.46 1.50 2.73
N THR A 196 -39.43 2.13 2.18
CA THR A 196 -38.46 1.48 1.28
C THR A 196 -37.09 2.14 1.42
N TRP A 197 -36.04 1.36 1.17
CA TRP A 197 -34.68 1.88 1.12
C TRP A 197 -34.44 2.64 -0.18
N TYR A 198 -33.68 3.72 -0.08
CA TYR A 198 -33.38 4.57 -1.23
C TYR A 198 -32.47 3.91 -2.26
N VAL A 199 -31.76 2.82 -1.94
CA VAL A 199 -31.06 2.02 -2.98
C VAL A 199 -31.99 1.58 -4.10
N PHE A 200 -33.22 1.16 -3.78
CA PHE A 200 -34.15 0.65 -4.79
C PHE A 200 -34.80 1.75 -5.63
N LEU A 201 -34.95 2.95 -5.05
CA LEU A 201 -35.56 4.09 -5.73
C LEU A 201 -34.55 4.96 -6.48
N LEU A 202 -33.33 5.09 -5.94
CA LEU A 202 -32.28 5.99 -6.41
C LEU A 202 -31.03 5.18 -6.82
N LEU A 203 -31.23 4.09 -7.56
CA LEU A 203 -30.16 3.19 -7.99
C LEU A 203 -29.01 3.91 -8.73
N PRO A 204 -29.25 4.82 -9.70
CA PRO A 204 -28.17 5.58 -10.33
C PRO A 204 -27.36 6.41 -9.34
N SER A 205 -28.03 7.14 -8.42
CA SER A 205 -27.34 7.89 -7.37
C SER A 205 -26.48 7.00 -6.49
N PHE A 206 -26.99 5.82 -6.12
CA PHE A 206 -26.26 4.87 -5.30
C PHE A 206 -24.99 4.37 -6.00
N LEU A 207 -25.06 3.99 -7.27
CA LEU A 207 -23.89 3.51 -8.01
C LEU A 207 -22.86 4.61 -8.26
N ILE A 208 -23.30 5.81 -8.64
CA ILE A 208 -22.40 6.96 -8.83
C ILE A 208 -21.75 7.34 -7.49
N TYR A 209 -22.51 7.28 -6.38
CA TYR A 209 -21.98 7.49 -5.05
C TYR A 209 -20.93 6.43 -4.68
N CYS A 210 -21.19 5.15 -4.93
CA CYS A 210 -20.24 4.06 -4.68
C CYS A 210 -18.93 4.23 -5.46
N ILE A 211 -18.96 4.80 -6.66
CA ILE A 211 -17.74 5.12 -7.42
C ILE A 211 -17.07 6.37 -6.84
N SER A 212 -17.85 7.40 -6.53
CA SER A 212 -17.33 8.69 -6.05
C SER A 212 -16.71 8.61 -4.66
N MET A 213 -17.26 7.80 -3.76
CA MET A 213 -16.69 7.57 -2.42
C MET A 213 -15.30 6.92 -2.48
N VAL A 214 -14.97 6.17 -3.53
CA VAL A 214 -13.63 5.60 -3.73
C VAL A 214 -12.66 6.66 -4.25
N GLY A 215 -13.15 7.58 -5.10
CA GLY A 215 -12.37 8.74 -5.53
C GLY A 215 -12.04 9.69 -4.39
N GLU A 216 -12.98 9.89 -3.47
CA GLU A 216 -12.86 10.74 -2.28
C GLU A 216 -11.80 10.23 -1.29
N THR A 217 -11.70 8.92 -1.08
CA THR A 217 -10.77 8.33 -0.10
C THR A 217 -9.38 8.08 -0.67
N ASN A 218 -9.10 8.45 -1.93
CA ASN A 218 -7.84 8.20 -2.63
C ASN A 218 -7.37 6.73 -2.56
N ARG A 219 -8.29 5.76 -2.48
CA ARG A 219 -7.93 4.35 -2.31
C ARG A 219 -7.84 3.61 -3.65
N ALA A 220 -6.98 2.58 -3.70
CA ALA A 220 -6.84 1.72 -4.87
C ALA A 220 -8.21 1.16 -5.29
N PRO A 221 -8.60 1.27 -6.57
CA PRO A 221 -7.78 1.55 -7.77
C PRO A 221 -7.48 3.03 -8.10
N PHE A 222 -8.01 3.99 -7.33
CA PHE A 222 -7.90 5.44 -7.58
C PHE A 222 -6.89 6.14 -6.67
N ASP A 223 -5.89 5.36 -6.26
CA ASP A 223 -4.80 5.80 -5.41
C ASP A 223 -3.63 6.32 -6.24
N LEU A 224 -3.87 7.47 -6.85
CA LEU A 224 -2.90 8.21 -7.67
C LEU A 224 -1.85 8.96 -6.82
N PRO A 225 -2.17 9.46 -5.61
CA PRO A 225 -1.21 10.17 -4.76
C PRO A 225 -0.28 9.24 -3.95
N GLU A 226 -0.71 8.05 -3.49
CA GLU A 226 0.14 7.10 -2.73
C GLU A 226 0.94 6.18 -3.69
N ALA A 227 0.69 6.24 -5.00
CA ALA A 227 1.31 5.36 -5.97
C ALA A 227 2.85 5.50 -6.02
N GLU A 228 3.53 4.59 -5.31
CA GLU A 228 4.99 4.43 -5.30
C GLU A 228 5.61 4.30 -6.70
N GLY A 229 4.82 3.86 -7.70
CA GLY A 229 5.26 3.64 -9.08
C GLY A 229 5.17 4.86 -10.02
N GLU A 230 4.52 5.97 -9.62
CA GLU A 230 4.50 7.20 -10.44
C GLU A 230 5.24 8.36 -9.73
N LEU A 231 4.76 8.77 -8.56
CA LEU A 231 5.23 9.97 -7.88
C LEU A 231 5.42 9.70 -6.38
N VAL A 232 6.58 9.15 -6.03
CA VAL A 232 7.23 9.05 -4.69
C VAL A 232 6.33 9.38 -3.47
N GLY A 233 5.23 8.64 -3.23
CA GLY A 233 4.43 8.77 -2.00
C GLY A 233 3.71 10.12 -1.79
N GLY A 234 3.48 10.89 -2.84
CA GLY A 234 2.63 12.09 -2.81
C GLY A 234 2.92 13.06 -1.66
N PHE A 235 1.90 13.43 -0.89
CA PHE A 235 1.99 14.46 0.17
C PHE A 235 2.65 13.98 1.47
N HIS A 236 2.87 12.67 1.66
CA HIS A 236 3.35 12.10 2.92
C HIS A 236 4.83 11.70 2.92
N THR A 237 5.55 11.92 1.82
CA THR A 237 6.97 11.53 1.63
C THR A 237 7.91 12.09 2.70
N GLU A 238 7.69 13.35 3.11
CA GLU A 238 8.55 14.04 4.09
C GLU A 238 8.12 13.81 5.55
N TYR A 239 7.02 13.10 5.77
CA TYR A 239 6.45 12.90 7.09
C TYR A 239 6.94 11.60 7.74
N SER A 240 7.34 11.68 9.01
CA SER A 240 7.73 10.52 9.83
C SER A 240 6.79 10.35 11.04
N SER A 241 6.92 9.22 11.73
CA SER A 241 6.36 8.98 13.07
C SER A 241 4.85 9.26 13.16
N LEU A 242 4.41 9.96 14.21
CA LEU A 242 3.01 10.28 14.47
C LEU A 242 2.38 11.18 13.40
N LYS A 243 3.14 12.08 12.76
CA LYS A 243 2.57 12.97 11.72
C LYS A 243 2.19 12.20 10.46
N PHE A 244 3.02 11.23 10.07
CA PHE A 244 2.66 10.26 9.03
C PHE A 244 1.44 9.43 9.45
N ALA A 245 1.45 8.89 10.67
CA ALA A 245 0.35 8.08 11.18
C ALA A 245 -0.99 8.84 11.23
N MET A 246 -0.98 10.16 11.47
CA MET A 246 -2.17 11.00 11.45
C MET A 246 -2.81 11.09 10.06
N PHE A 247 -2.03 11.19 8.98
CA PHE A 247 -2.60 11.17 7.63
C PHE A 247 -3.25 9.83 7.30
N MET A 248 -2.56 8.73 7.61
CA MET A 248 -3.10 7.38 7.40
C MET A 248 -4.34 7.15 8.26
N LEU A 249 -4.33 7.63 9.50
CA LEU A 249 -5.50 7.58 10.37
C LEU A 249 -6.68 8.36 9.77
N ALA A 250 -6.44 9.59 9.28
CA ALA A 250 -7.47 10.42 8.68
C ALA A 250 -8.09 9.77 7.44
N GLU A 251 -7.29 9.14 6.58
CA GLU A 251 -7.77 8.43 5.39
C GLU A 251 -8.67 7.25 5.75
N TYR A 252 -8.25 6.40 6.70
CA TYR A 252 -9.07 5.27 7.15
C TYR A 252 -10.33 5.72 7.89
N VAL A 253 -10.27 6.80 8.68
CA VAL A 253 -11.47 7.38 9.29
C VAL A 253 -12.40 7.93 8.20
N ASN A 254 -11.87 8.59 7.17
CA ASN A 254 -12.69 9.07 6.05
C ASN A 254 -13.34 7.91 5.29
N MET A 255 -12.64 6.78 5.12
CA MET A 255 -13.20 5.55 4.55
C MET A 255 -14.39 5.03 5.38
N ALA A 256 -14.30 5.09 6.70
CA ALA A 256 -15.43 4.80 7.59
C ALA A 256 -16.55 5.85 7.45
N THR A 257 -16.21 7.14 7.30
CA THR A 257 -17.17 8.25 7.14
C THR A 257 -18.00 8.07 5.87
N VAL A 258 -17.36 7.87 4.72
CA VAL A 258 -18.09 7.72 3.44
C VAL A 258 -18.91 6.42 3.41
N SER A 259 -18.45 5.37 4.07
CA SER A 259 -19.20 4.11 4.26
C SER A 259 -20.43 4.29 5.17
N ALA A 260 -20.29 5.08 6.23
CA ALA A 260 -21.36 5.44 7.14
C ALA A 260 -22.39 6.37 6.48
N LEU A 261 -21.95 7.30 5.65
CA LEU A 261 -22.82 8.12 4.82
C LEU A 261 -23.60 7.27 3.82
N ALA A 262 -22.96 6.32 3.13
CA ALA A 262 -23.62 5.39 2.21
C ALA A 262 -24.77 4.64 2.92
N THR A 263 -24.47 4.16 4.13
CA THR A 263 -25.39 3.42 4.98
C THR A 263 -26.58 4.29 5.40
N THR A 264 -26.31 5.53 5.83
CA THR A 264 -27.33 6.50 6.26
C THR A 264 -28.21 6.97 5.11
N MET A 265 -27.62 7.30 3.95
CA MET A 265 -28.32 7.91 2.82
C MET A 265 -29.10 6.91 1.98
N PHE A 266 -28.63 5.66 1.85
CA PHE A 266 -29.21 4.70 0.91
C PHE A 266 -29.77 3.42 1.55
N LEU A 267 -29.16 2.92 2.63
CA LEU A 267 -29.48 1.62 3.24
C LEU A 267 -30.31 1.69 4.53
N GLY A 268 -31.04 2.77 4.78
CA GLY A 268 -31.90 2.91 5.95
C GLY A 268 -31.15 3.11 7.28
N GLY A 269 -29.87 3.47 7.24
CA GLY A 269 -29.04 3.71 8.42
C GLY A 269 -28.97 2.49 9.34
N TRP A 270 -29.30 2.71 10.61
CA TRP A 270 -29.28 1.70 11.67
C TRP A 270 -30.42 0.68 11.63
N ARG A 271 -31.40 0.83 10.72
CA ARG A 271 -32.53 -0.11 10.63
C ARG A 271 -32.10 -1.49 10.16
N ALA A 272 -32.76 -2.53 10.67
CA ALA A 272 -32.50 -3.90 10.28
C ALA A 272 -32.74 -4.14 8.77
N PRO A 273 -31.90 -4.96 8.11
CA PRO A 273 -32.13 -5.39 6.74
C PRO A 273 -33.37 -6.28 6.62
N PHE A 274 -34.01 -6.28 5.45
CA PHE A 274 -35.01 -7.29 5.10
C PHE A 274 -34.32 -8.67 4.98
N PRO A 275 -34.84 -9.77 5.56
CA PRO A 275 -36.13 -9.96 6.26
C PRO A 275 -36.08 -9.81 7.80
N ILE A 276 -34.92 -9.48 8.38
CA ILE A 276 -34.72 -9.41 9.85
C ILE A 276 -35.53 -8.25 10.48
N ASN A 277 -35.92 -7.27 9.67
CA ASN A 277 -36.83 -6.19 10.06
C ASN A 277 -38.22 -6.66 10.54
N LEU A 278 -38.62 -7.91 10.25
CA LEU A 278 -39.87 -8.51 10.70
C LEU A 278 -39.85 -8.90 12.19
N TRP A 279 -38.67 -8.98 12.81
CA TRP A 279 -38.56 -9.23 14.24
C TRP A 279 -38.82 -7.93 15.02
N GLU A 280 -39.83 -7.92 15.88
CA GLU A 280 -40.26 -6.75 16.67
C GLU A 280 -39.14 -6.11 17.52
N GLY A 281 -38.13 -6.89 17.92
CA GLY A 281 -36.97 -6.42 18.68
C GLY A 281 -35.79 -5.89 17.86
N ALA A 282 -35.77 -6.08 16.54
CA ALA A 282 -34.57 -5.83 15.72
C ALA A 282 -34.22 -4.33 15.60
N ASN A 283 -35.21 -3.45 15.76
CA ASN A 283 -35.06 -1.99 15.63
C ASN A 283 -35.14 -1.25 16.98
N SER A 284 -35.10 -1.95 18.10
CA SER A 284 -35.19 -1.35 19.45
C SER A 284 -33.95 -1.66 20.30
N GLY A 285 -33.66 -0.76 21.25
CA GLY A 285 -32.50 -0.87 22.14
C GLY A 285 -31.16 -0.72 21.40
N TRP A 286 -30.21 -1.60 21.70
CA TRP A 286 -28.83 -1.54 21.19
C TRP A 286 -28.59 -2.36 19.91
N TRP A 287 -29.56 -3.18 19.48
CA TRP A 287 -29.45 -3.97 18.24
C TRP A 287 -29.19 -3.14 16.97
N PRO A 288 -29.85 -1.97 16.79
CA PRO A 288 -29.54 -1.02 15.71
C PRO A 288 -28.08 -0.67 15.50
N LEU A 289 -27.30 -0.57 16.58
CA LEU A 289 -25.87 -0.27 16.49
C LEU A 289 -25.12 -1.37 15.75
N LEU A 290 -25.51 -2.63 15.94
CA LEU A 290 -24.92 -3.77 15.24
C LEU A 290 -25.26 -3.75 13.76
N TRP A 291 -26.50 -3.42 13.39
CA TRP A 291 -26.90 -3.31 11.97
C TRP A 291 -26.17 -2.18 11.26
N PHE A 292 -26.06 -1.02 11.91
CA PHE A 292 -25.29 0.10 11.39
C PHE A 292 -23.83 -0.29 11.18
N THR A 293 -23.20 -0.85 12.22
CA THR A 293 -21.80 -1.28 12.17
C THR A 293 -21.58 -2.34 11.09
N ALA A 294 -22.46 -3.34 10.99
CA ALA A 294 -22.36 -4.39 9.97
C ALA A 294 -22.43 -3.83 8.54
N LYS A 295 -23.33 -2.87 8.27
CA LYS A 295 -23.43 -2.22 6.96
C LYS A 295 -22.22 -1.35 6.64
N VAL A 296 -21.68 -0.62 7.63
CA VAL A 296 -20.40 0.10 7.46
C VAL A 296 -19.28 -0.87 7.10
N TRP A 297 -19.14 -1.97 7.85
CA TRP A 297 -18.14 -3.00 7.57
C TRP A 297 -18.34 -3.70 6.22
N MET A 298 -19.57 -3.83 5.74
CA MET A 298 -19.85 -4.31 4.38
C MET A 298 -19.22 -3.39 3.33
N PHE A 299 -19.36 -2.06 3.45
CA PHE A 299 -18.70 -1.13 2.54
C PHE A 299 -17.18 -1.09 2.72
N LEU A 300 -16.67 -1.18 3.94
CA LEU A 300 -15.22 -1.34 4.18
C LEU A 300 -14.68 -2.62 3.53
N PHE A 301 -15.43 -3.72 3.57
CA PHE A 301 -15.07 -4.94 2.85
C PHE A 301 -15.05 -4.72 1.34
N VAL A 302 -15.99 -3.96 0.78
CA VAL A 302 -15.97 -3.57 -0.65
C VAL A 302 -14.72 -2.78 -0.98
N PHE A 303 -14.28 -1.82 -0.16
CA PHE A 303 -13.01 -1.11 -0.36
C PHE A 303 -11.81 -2.07 -0.43
N ILE A 304 -11.73 -3.00 0.51
CA ILE A 304 -10.66 -4.01 0.55
C ILE A 304 -10.71 -4.90 -0.70
N TRP A 305 -11.91 -5.27 -1.13
CA TRP A 305 -12.12 -6.12 -2.31
C TRP A 305 -11.76 -5.41 -3.62
N LEU A 306 -12.09 -4.12 -3.75
CA LEU A 306 -11.68 -3.29 -4.88
C LEU A 306 -10.15 -3.21 -4.97
N ARG A 307 -9.46 -2.98 -3.84
CA ARG A 307 -7.99 -2.94 -3.76
C ARG A 307 -7.34 -4.26 -4.17
N GLY A 308 -7.92 -5.39 -3.78
CA GLY A 308 -7.38 -6.71 -4.11
C GLY A 308 -7.63 -7.17 -5.55
N THR A 309 -8.52 -6.49 -6.29
CA THR A 309 -9.03 -6.96 -7.59
C THR A 309 -8.67 -6.06 -8.76
N LEU A 310 -8.81 -4.74 -8.59
CA LEU A 310 -8.71 -3.80 -9.71
C LEU A 310 -7.29 -3.26 -9.89
N PRO A 311 -6.80 -3.13 -11.14
CA PRO A 311 -5.56 -2.41 -11.42
C PRO A 311 -5.77 -0.90 -11.19
N ARG A 312 -4.67 -0.19 -10.97
CA ARG A 312 -4.69 1.28 -10.85
C ARG A 312 -5.08 1.92 -12.18
N LEU A 313 -5.93 2.95 -12.14
CA LEU A 313 -6.23 3.77 -13.31
C LEU A 313 -5.30 4.97 -13.39
N ARG A 314 -4.96 5.40 -14.62
CA ARG A 314 -4.21 6.63 -14.86
C ARG A 314 -5.06 7.86 -14.54
N TYR A 315 -4.42 8.93 -14.06
CA TYR A 315 -5.07 10.21 -13.71
C TYR A 315 -6.03 10.71 -14.79
N ASP A 316 -5.58 10.75 -16.05
CA ASP A 316 -6.40 11.27 -17.16
C ASP A 316 -7.66 10.44 -17.40
N GLN A 317 -7.56 9.11 -17.31
CA GLN A 317 -8.70 8.20 -17.48
C GLN A 317 -9.70 8.38 -16.34
N PHE A 318 -9.19 8.55 -15.12
CA PHE A 318 -10.01 8.76 -13.95
C PHE A 318 -10.76 10.10 -14.03
N MET A 319 -10.06 11.20 -14.31
CA MET A 319 -10.71 12.51 -14.47
C MET A 319 -11.77 12.53 -15.59
N ASN A 320 -11.50 11.82 -16.70
CA ASN A 320 -12.49 11.66 -17.76
C ASN A 320 -13.74 10.89 -17.29
N LEU A 321 -13.60 9.85 -16.46
CA LEU A 321 -14.72 9.12 -15.89
C LEU A 321 -15.63 10.04 -15.05
N GLY A 322 -15.04 10.83 -14.15
CA GLY A 322 -15.79 11.80 -13.33
C GLY A 322 -16.52 12.84 -14.17
N TRP A 323 -15.78 13.57 -15.01
CA TRP A 323 -16.30 14.72 -15.74
C TRP A 323 -17.18 14.40 -16.95
N LYS A 324 -16.90 13.31 -17.68
CA LYS A 324 -17.66 12.97 -18.90
C LYS A 324 -18.79 11.98 -18.65
N LEU A 325 -18.71 11.15 -17.61
CA LEU A 325 -19.72 10.13 -17.35
C LEU A 325 -20.50 10.40 -16.05
N LEU A 326 -19.84 10.51 -14.91
CA LEU A 326 -20.52 10.53 -13.60
C LEU A 326 -21.33 11.82 -13.37
N ILE A 327 -20.70 12.99 -13.53
CA ILE A 327 -21.35 14.30 -13.29
C ILE A 327 -22.54 14.53 -14.24
N PRO A 328 -22.43 14.32 -15.57
CA PRO A 328 -23.57 14.51 -16.45
C PRO A 328 -24.71 13.53 -16.15
N THR A 329 -24.39 12.28 -15.83
CA THR A 329 -25.41 11.26 -15.50
C THR A 329 -26.14 11.60 -14.20
N SER A 330 -25.41 12.05 -13.16
CA SER A 330 -26.04 12.45 -11.90
C SER A 330 -26.92 13.68 -12.07
N LEU A 331 -26.51 14.66 -12.89
CA LEU A 331 -27.34 15.83 -13.18
C LEU A 331 -28.65 15.45 -13.88
N VAL A 332 -28.58 14.60 -14.92
CA VAL A 332 -29.78 14.07 -15.60
C VAL A 332 -30.67 13.33 -14.60
N TRP A 333 -30.09 12.54 -13.71
CA TRP A 333 -30.83 11.80 -12.71
C TRP A 333 -31.55 12.69 -11.70
N VAL A 334 -30.88 13.74 -11.20
CA VAL A 334 -31.51 14.73 -10.31
C VAL A 334 -32.71 15.40 -10.99
N MET A 335 -32.62 15.71 -12.29
CA MET A 335 -33.76 16.27 -13.04
C MET A 335 -34.93 15.28 -13.15
N VAL A 336 -34.64 13.99 -13.36
CA VAL A 336 -35.68 12.93 -13.37
C VAL A 336 -36.35 12.81 -12.01
N VAL A 337 -35.57 12.79 -10.93
CA VAL A 337 -36.09 12.72 -9.55
C VAL A 337 -36.93 13.94 -9.20
N ALA A 338 -36.46 15.14 -9.55
CA ALA A 338 -37.21 16.38 -9.34
C ALA A 338 -38.57 16.35 -10.09
N THR A 339 -38.56 15.90 -11.35
CA THR A 339 -39.78 15.76 -12.16
C THR A 339 -40.74 14.76 -11.55
N ALA A 340 -40.25 13.58 -11.16
CA ALA A 340 -41.05 12.57 -10.49
C ALA A 340 -41.69 13.11 -9.20
N ARG A 341 -40.94 13.89 -8.42
CA ARG A 341 -41.44 14.48 -7.19
C ARG A 341 -42.52 15.53 -7.41
N VAL A 342 -42.40 16.36 -8.45
CA VAL A 342 -43.42 17.36 -8.81
C VAL A 342 -44.71 16.66 -9.24
N LEU A 343 -44.63 15.61 -10.06
CA LEU A 343 -45.81 14.85 -10.50
C LEU A 343 -46.54 14.18 -9.33
N ASP A 344 -45.80 13.67 -8.34
CA ASP A 344 -46.40 13.13 -7.10
C ASP A 344 -47.10 14.23 -6.28
N LEU A 345 -46.54 15.44 -6.24
CA LEU A 345 -47.16 16.59 -5.55
C LEU A 345 -48.43 17.07 -6.26
N GLU A 346 -48.51 16.94 -7.58
CA GLU A 346 -49.73 17.19 -8.37
C GLU A 346 -50.77 16.06 -8.28
N GLY A 347 -50.45 14.95 -7.58
CA GLY A 347 -51.37 13.86 -7.30
C GLY A 347 -51.37 12.73 -8.34
N TYR A 348 -50.44 12.72 -9.29
CA TYR A 348 -50.25 11.59 -10.20
C TYR A 348 -49.41 10.50 -9.52
N PRO A 349 -49.92 9.25 -9.34
CA PRO A 349 -49.20 8.18 -8.66
C PRO A 349 -48.12 7.51 -9.54
N VAL A 350 -47.37 8.32 -10.28
CA VAL A 350 -46.37 7.89 -11.27
C VAL A 350 -44.93 8.09 -10.79
N GLY A 351 -44.68 8.73 -9.64
CA GLY A 351 -43.32 8.99 -9.17
C GLY A 351 -42.51 7.72 -8.92
N THR A 352 -43.03 6.79 -8.12
CA THR A 352 -42.34 5.51 -7.85
C THR A 352 -41.99 4.71 -9.12
N PRO A 353 -42.91 4.47 -10.08
CA PRO A 353 -42.55 3.76 -11.30
C PRO A 353 -41.57 4.54 -12.18
N ILE A 354 -41.65 5.87 -12.23
CA ILE A 354 -40.66 6.70 -12.95
C ILE A 354 -39.26 6.52 -12.35
N LEU A 355 -39.15 6.53 -11.02
CA LEU A 355 -37.88 6.33 -10.32
C LEU A 355 -37.30 4.93 -10.54
N VAL A 356 -38.11 3.88 -10.49
CA VAL A 356 -37.61 2.52 -10.68
C VAL A 356 -37.25 2.26 -12.15
N ILE A 357 -38.14 2.56 -13.10
CA ILE A 357 -37.91 2.31 -14.53
C ILE A 357 -36.82 3.24 -15.06
N GLY A 358 -36.92 4.54 -14.79
CA GLY A 358 -35.90 5.51 -15.16
C GLY A 358 -34.55 5.18 -14.54
N GLY A 359 -34.55 4.73 -13.29
CA GLY A 359 -33.34 4.31 -12.57
C GLY A 359 -32.67 3.10 -13.22
N LEU A 360 -33.43 2.07 -13.58
CA LEU A 360 -32.91 0.89 -14.28
C LEU A 360 -32.39 1.23 -15.69
N LEU A 361 -33.11 2.06 -16.44
CA LEU A 361 -32.70 2.48 -17.78
C LEU A 361 -31.40 3.29 -17.74
N LEU A 362 -31.32 4.28 -16.85
CA LEU A 362 -30.13 5.12 -16.73
C LEU A 362 -28.93 4.32 -16.18
N THR A 363 -29.17 3.41 -15.25
CA THR A 363 -28.14 2.48 -14.75
C THR A 363 -27.63 1.56 -15.86
N GLY A 364 -28.53 0.98 -16.65
CA GLY A 364 -28.17 0.14 -17.80
C GLY A 364 -27.35 0.92 -18.84
N LEU A 365 -27.73 2.17 -19.12
CA LEU A 365 -26.97 3.07 -19.99
C LEU A 365 -25.57 3.35 -19.41
N LEU A 366 -25.47 3.68 -18.13
CA LEU A 366 -24.20 3.95 -17.45
C LEU A 366 -23.26 2.74 -17.50
N ILE A 367 -23.76 1.54 -17.19
CA ILE A 367 -23.00 0.29 -17.28
C ILE A 367 -22.58 0.02 -18.73
N GLY A 368 -23.49 0.19 -19.70
CA GLY A 368 -23.19 0.00 -21.12
C GLY A 368 -22.10 0.95 -21.64
N LEU A 369 -22.15 2.23 -21.24
CA LEU A 369 -21.11 3.21 -21.57
C LEU A 369 -19.77 2.87 -20.92
N PHE A 370 -19.78 2.43 -19.67
CA PHE A 370 -18.58 2.01 -18.95
C PHE A 370 -17.90 0.79 -19.61
N LEU A 371 -18.67 -0.24 -19.94
CA LEU A 371 -18.15 -1.45 -20.59
C LEU A 371 -17.65 -1.15 -22.01
N ARG A 372 -18.33 -0.26 -22.75
CA ARG A 372 -17.86 0.18 -24.08
C ARG A 372 -16.54 0.95 -23.99
N ALA A 373 -16.36 1.77 -22.96
CA ALA A 373 -15.10 2.49 -22.74
C ALA A 373 -13.96 1.54 -22.39
N GLY A 374 -14.21 0.50 -21.59
CA GLY A 374 -13.22 -0.54 -21.27
C GLY A 374 -12.83 -1.42 -22.45
N ASN A 375 -13.75 -1.64 -23.40
CA ASN A 375 -13.51 -2.44 -24.62
C ASN A 375 -13.01 -1.61 -25.80
N ALA A 376 -12.81 -0.30 -25.65
CA ALA A 376 -12.19 0.50 -26.70
C ALA A 376 -10.76 -0.03 -26.91
N PRO A 377 -10.38 -0.46 -28.13
CA PRO A 377 -9.04 -0.96 -28.37
C PRO A 377 -8.05 0.14 -27.95
N ALA A 378 -7.10 -0.21 -27.09
CA ALA A 378 -6.00 0.67 -26.77
C ALA A 378 -5.32 1.02 -28.10
N VAL A 379 -5.55 2.24 -28.59
CA VAL A 379 -4.79 2.78 -29.70
C VAL A 379 -3.37 2.87 -29.14
N ALA A 380 -2.53 1.91 -29.54
CA ALA A 380 -1.11 2.02 -29.29
C ALA A 380 -0.70 3.42 -29.76
N PRO A 381 0.01 4.22 -28.96
CA PRO A 381 0.57 5.45 -29.49
C PRO A 381 1.34 5.04 -30.75
N GLU A 382 0.93 5.59 -31.90
CA GLU A 382 1.77 5.59 -33.07
C GLU A 382 3.02 6.34 -32.62
N PHE A 383 4.04 5.60 -32.20
CA PHE A 383 5.39 6.09 -32.30
C PHE A 383 5.54 6.37 -33.80
N GLY A 384 5.48 7.65 -34.16
CA GLY A 384 5.84 8.08 -35.49
C GLY A 384 7.19 7.44 -35.85
N PRO A 385 7.42 7.09 -37.12
CA PRO A 385 8.73 6.60 -37.54
C PRO A 385 9.81 7.52 -36.96
N GLU A 386 10.91 6.93 -36.51
CA GLU A 386 12.08 7.56 -35.86
C GLU A 386 12.75 8.65 -36.73
N ASP A 387 12.01 9.66 -37.20
CA ASP A 387 12.46 10.68 -38.13
C ASP A 387 12.80 12.03 -37.44
N ASP A 388 12.56 12.16 -36.13
CA ASP A 388 12.80 13.41 -35.37
C ASP A 388 14.06 13.38 -34.47
N LEU A 389 14.93 12.38 -34.61
CA LEU A 389 16.30 12.49 -34.11
C LEU A 389 17.12 13.23 -35.18
N PRO A 390 17.76 14.38 -34.87
CA PRO A 390 18.61 15.05 -35.84
C PRO A 390 19.66 14.05 -36.31
N ALA A 391 19.63 13.71 -37.60
CA ALA A 391 20.56 12.80 -38.24
C ALA A 391 21.99 13.30 -38.02
N GLY A 392 22.61 12.83 -36.94
CA GLY A 392 24.03 12.99 -36.70
C GLY A 392 24.73 12.27 -37.83
N LYS A 393 25.31 13.05 -38.77
CA LYS A 393 26.11 12.54 -39.87
C LYS A 393 27.07 11.48 -39.32
N SER A 394 26.82 10.22 -39.66
CA SER A 394 27.80 9.17 -39.44
C SER A 394 29.07 9.58 -40.19
N PRO A 395 30.25 9.54 -39.56
CA PRO A 395 31.48 9.89 -40.25
C PRO A 395 31.68 8.93 -41.44
N PRO A 396 32.12 9.44 -42.61
CA PRO A 396 32.31 8.59 -43.78
C PRO A 396 33.50 7.65 -43.49
N GLY A 397 33.20 6.36 -43.29
CA GLY A 397 34.19 5.32 -42.98
C GLY A 397 33.68 4.15 -42.13
N ALA A 398 32.47 4.19 -41.60
CA ALA A 398 31.92 3.10 -40.79
C ALA A 398 31.19 2.03 -41.63
N SER A 399 31.91 1.33 -42.51
CA SER A 399 31.46 0.04 -43.08
C SER A 399 32.11 -1.15 -42.34
N GLY A 400 32.22 -1.04 -41.02
CA GLY A 400 32.81 -2.06 -40.17
C GLY A 400 32.36 -1.85 -38.73
N GLY A 401 31.58 -2.81 -38.23
CA GLY A 401 31.30 -3.07 -36.82
C GLY A 401 31.32 -1.88 -35.88
N ALA A 402 30.20 -1.17 -35.74
CA ALA A 402 29.90 -0.48 -34.49
C ALA A 402 29.44 -1.50 -33.45
N GLN A 403 30.35 -2.42 -33.10
CA GLN A 403 30.33 -3.12 -31.82
C GLN A 403 30.76 -2.09 -30.77
N VAL A 404 29.81 -1.31 -30.29
CA VAL A 404 30.00 -0.55 -29.05
C VAL A 404 30.02 -1.57 -27.91
N PHE A 405 31.23 -2.05 -27.60
CA PHE A 405 31.71 -2.49 -26.29
C PHE A 405 30.68 -3.09 -25.29
N LEU A 406 29.93 -4.11 -25.70
CA LEU A 406 29.23 -5.04 -24.80
C LEU A 406 29.44 -6.45 -25.34
N GLY A 407 30.57 -7.06 -24.96
CA GLY A 407 30.98 -8.42 -25.34
C GLY A 407 30.18 -9.53 -24.63
N PHE A 408 28.87 -9.38 -24.48
CA PHE A 408 27.98 -10.47 -24.12
C PHE A 408 26.95 -10.65 -25.24
N PRO A 409 26.87 -11.82 -25.90
CA PRO A 409 25.76 -12.10 -26.79
C PRO A 409 24.49 -12.17 -25.95
N THR A 410 23.73 -11.07 -25.90
CA THR A 410 22.35 -11.15 -25.42
C THR A 410 21.61 -12.09 -26.38
N PRO A 411 20.99 -13.16 -25.87
CA PRO A 411 20.14 -14.00 -26.71
C PRO A 411 19.11 -13.07 -27.38
N PRO A 412 18.83 -13.23 -28.70
CA PRO A 412 17.75 -12.49 -29.32
C PRO A 412 16.50 -12.72 -28.47
N LEU A 413 15.84 -11.62 -28.08
CA LEU A 413 14.56 -11.71 -27.38
C LEU A 413 13.67 -12.64 -28.21
N PRO A 414 13.12 -13.71 -27.62
CA PRO A 414 12.22 -14.59 -28.36
C PRO A 414 11.11 -13.71 -28.95
N GLU A 415 10.80 -13.92 -30.23
CA GLU A 415 9.66 -13.27 -30.87
C GLU A 415 8.45 -13.45 -29.95
N ARG A 416 7.88 -12.32 -29.51
CA ARG A 416 6.69 -12.34 -28.65
C ARG A 416 5.51 -12.82 -29.50
N THR A 417 5.36 -14.13 -29.61
CA THR A 417 4.15 -14.75 -30.17
C THR A 417 3.07 -14.73 -29.10
N SER A 418 2.55 -13.53 -28.79
CA SER A 418 1.33 -13.41 -27.99
C SER A 418 0.28 -12.66 -28.81
N THR A 419 -0.21 -13.29 -29.86
CA THR A 419 -1.56 -13.03 -30.35
C THR A 419 -2.55 -13.64 -29.36
N ILE A 420 -2.68 -13.05 -28.17
CA ILE A 420 -3.86 -13.24 -27.35
C ILE A 420 -4.91 -12.28 -27.91
N THR A 421 -5.56 -12.70 -28.99
CA THR A 421 -6.74 -12.03 -29.52
C THR A 421 -7.95 -12.56 -28.75
N SER A 422 -7.99 -12.36 -27.43
CA SER A 422 -9.27 -12.46 -26.72
C SER A 422 -9.99 -11.16 -26.98
N SER A 423 -10.98 -11.18 -27.87
CA SER A 423 -11.98 -10.12 -27.93
C SER A 423 -12.58 -10.01 -26.54
N PRO A 424 -12.38 -8.90 -25.81
CA PRO A 424 -12.76 -8.89 -24.42
C PRO A 424 -14.26 -9.07 -24.29
N GLY A 425 -14.67 -10.17 -23.67
CA GLY A 425 -16.08 -10.42 -23.36
C GLY A 425 -16.65 -9.26 -22.55
N LEU A 426 -17.94 -8.95 -22.73
CA LEU A 426 -18.63 -7.86 -22.03
C LEU A 426 -18.49 -7.91 -20.48
N LEU A 427 -18.17 -9.08 -19.93
CA LEU A 427 -18.03 -9.33 -18.49
C LEU A 427 -16.58 -9.60 -18.06
N GLU A 428 -15.58 -9.52 -18.94
CA GLU A 428 -14.17 -9.73 -18.57
C GLU A 428 -13.66 -8.78 -17.47
N PRO A 429 -14.05 -7.49 -17.42
CA PRO A 429 -13.70 -6.62 -16.29
C PRO A 429 -14.24 -7.11 -14.94
N LEU A 430 -15.31 -7.92 -14.95
CA LEU A 430 -15.91 -8.52 -13.75
C LEU A 430 -15.31 -9.90 -13.42
N ALA A 431 -14.56 -10.52 -14.34
CA ALA A 431 -13.95 -11.84 -14.12
C ALA A 431 -12.91 -11.79 -12.99
N GLY A 432 -12.18 -10.67 -12.84
CA GLY A 432 -11.26 -10.45 -11.73
C GLY A 432 -11.93 -10.58 -10.36
N PHE A 433 -13.12 -10.00 -10.20
CA PHE A 433 -13.89 -10.07 -8.94
C PHE A 433 -14.32 -11.49 -8.60
N ALA A 434 -14.73 -12.27 -9.61
CA ALA A 434 -15.09 -13.66 -9.41
C ALA A 434 -13.87 -14.50 -8.98
N VAL A 435 -12.71 -14.28 -9.61
CA VAL A 435 -11.46 -14.96 -9.25
C VAL A 435 -11.06 -14.63 -7.81
N THR A 436 -11.02 -13.34 -7.42
CA THR A 436 -10.59 -12.94 -6.08
C THR A 436 -11.56 -13.40 -4.98
N ALA A 437 -12.87 -13.41 -5.26
CA ALA A 437 -13.86 -13.96 -4.33
C ALA A 437 -13.70 -15.47 -4.14
N LEU A 438 -13.44 -16.22 -5.22
CA LEU A 438 -13.23 -17.67 -5.14
C LEU A 438 -11.91 -18.04 -4.49
N THR A 439 -10.83 -17.28 -4.72
CA THR A 439 -9.52 -17.56 -4.11
C THR A 439 -9.50 -17.29 -2.61
N MET A 440 -10.29 -16.33 -2.11
CA MET A 440 -10.35 -15.98 -0.69
C MET A 440 -10.67 -17.18 0.22
N PHE A 441 -11.45 -18.14 -0.27
CA PHE A 441 -11.86 -19.33 0.49
C PHE A 441 -10.99 -20.56 0.24
N LYS A 442 -9.99 -20.46 -0.65
CA LYS A 442 -9.05 -21.55 -0.90
C LYS A 442 -7.98 -21.61 0.19
N LYS A 443 -7.48 -22.81 0.46
CA LYS A 443 -6.36 -22.99 1.38
C LYS A 443 -5.12 -22.29 0.81
N PRO A 444 -4.46 -21.38 1.56
CA PRO A 444 -3.23 -20.73 1.12
C PRO A 444 -2.15 -21.77 0.79
N ASN A 445 -1.40 -21.53 -0.29
CA ASN A 445 -0.29 -22.40 -0.68
C ASN A 445 1.05 -21.96 -0.03
N THR A 446 1.09 -20.74 0.50
CA THR A 446 2.34 -20.03 0.85
C THR A 446 2.53 -19.97 2.37
N GLU A 447 2.87 -21.09 2.99
CA GLU A 447 3.23 -21.19 4.44
C GLU A 447 4.75 -21.28 4.67
N PHE A 448 5.55 -21.23 3.61
CA PHE A 448 6.94 -21.70 3.65
C PHE A 448 7.89 -20.85 4.51
N TYR A 449 7.73 -19.52 4.64
CA TYR A 449 8.75 -18.69 5.32
C TYR A 449 8.19 -18.01 6.59
N PRO A 450 8.88 -18.05 7.75
CA PRO A 450 10.26 -18.49 8.00
C PRO A 450 10.46 -19.97 8.41
N GLU A 451 9.41 -20.78 8.57
CA GLU A 451 9.55 -22.18 9.06
C GLU A 451 10.32 -23.12 8.12
N GLU A 452 10.13 -22.97 6.82
CA GLU A 452 10.66 -23.83 5.77
C GLU A 452 11.46 -22.99 4.75
N LYS A 453 12.78 -22.99 4.92
CA LYS A 453 13.68 -22.27 4.02
C LYS A 453 13.70 -22.94 2.64
N VAL A 454 13.14 -22.27 1.64
CA VAL A 454 13.21 -22.74 0.25
C VAL A 454 14.62 -22.46 -0.27
N PRO A 455 15.30 -23.45 -0.89
CA PRO A 455 16.59 -23.20 -1.51
C PRO A 455 16.46 -22.15 -2.60
N THR A 456 17.23 -21.07 -2.51
CA THR A 456 17.21 -20.00 -3.52
C THR A 456 17.81 -20.50 -4.83
N ALA A 457 17.45 -19.85 -5.94
CA ALA A 457 17.98 -20.21 -7.25
C ALA A 457 19.52 -20.07 -7.26
N PRO A 458 20.27 -20.88 -8.03
CA PRO A 458 21.74 -20.83 -8.06
C PRO A 458 22.34 -19.47 -8.44
N ARG A 459 21.56 -18.61 -9.13
CA ARG A 459 21.95 -17.26 -9.53
C ARG A 459 21.59 -16.17 -8.52
N TYR A 460 21.03 -16.54 -7.37
CA TYR A 460 20.61 -15.57 -6.36
C TYR A 460 21.82 -14.89 -5.74
N HIS A 461 21.77 -13.57 -5.65
CA HIS A 461 22.81 -12.74 -5.05
C HIS A 461 22.49 -12.52 -3.58
N GLY A 462 23.00 -13.41 -2.72
CA GLY A 462 22.87 -13.31 -1.28
C GLY A 462 24.09 -12.67 -0.60
N ARG A 463 24.36 -13.11 0.63
CA ARG A 463 25.49 -12.66 1.44
C ARG A 463 26.82 -12.87 0.72
N HIS A 464 27.69 -11.87 0.78
CA HIS A 464 29.06 -12.00 0.27
C HIS A 464 29.89 -12.90 1.20
N GLN A 465 30.74 -13.72 0.59
CA GLN A 465 31.72 -14.56 1.26
C GLN A 465 33.08 -14.41 0.60
N LEU A 466 34.11 -14.22 1.43
CA LEU A 466 35.51 -14.27 1.06
C LEU A 466 36.00 -15.72 1.18
N ASN A 467 36.36 -16.32 0.07
CA ASN A 467 36.75 -17.71 -0.01
C ASN A 467 38.20 -17.94 0.39
N ARG A 468 38.45 -19.17 0.85
CA ARG A 468 39.78 -19.71 1.15
C ARG A 468 40.23 -20.68 0.06
N HIS A 469 41.54 -20.87 -0.04
CA HIS A 469 42.15 -21.97 -0.77
C HIS A 469 41.99 -23.29 0.01
N PRO A 470 42.18 -24.45 -0.65
CA PRO A 470 41.97 -25.76 -0.02
C PRO A 470 42.85 -26.06 1.21
N ASP A 471 43.98 -25.37 1.35
CA ASP A 471 44.89 -25.46 2.50
C ASP A 471 44.51 -24.52 3.66
N GLY A 472 43.64 -23.54 3.42
CA GLY A 472 43.13 -22.59 4.42
C GLY A 472 43.59 -21.15 4.23
N LEU A 473 44.58 -20.88 3.36
CA LEU A 473 45.00 -19.53 3.00
C LEU A 473 43.87 -18.73 2.35
N GLU A 474 43.84 -17.43 2.56
CA GLU A 474 42.83 -16.54 2.02
C GLU A 474 43.07 -16.27 0.53
N LYS A 475 42.01 -16.27 -0.29
CA LYS A 475 42.12 -15.90 -1.71
C LYS A 475 42.25 -14.38 -1.94
N CYS A 476 41.89 -13.58 -0.94
CA CYS A 476 41.84 -12.13 -1.05
C CYS A 476 43.24 -11.54 -0.91
N ILE A 477 43.73 -10.89 -1.96
CA ILE A 477 45.05 -10.25 -1.98
C ILE A 477 45.02 -8.75 -1.61
N GLY A 478 43.86 -8.20 -1.25
CA GLY A 478 43.76 -6.79 -0.84
C GLY A 478 44.02 -5.77 -1.97
N CYS A 479 43.72 -6.09 -3.23
CA CYS A 479 43.99 -5.22 -4.39
C CYS A 479 42.97 -4.07 -4.61
N GLU A 480 41.94 -3.96 -3.76
CA GLU A 480 40.92 -2.88 -3.76
C GLU A 480 40.01 -2.77 -5.01
N LEU A 481 40.22 -3.58 -6.06
CA LEU A 481 39.39 -3.53 -7.28
C LEU A 481 37.89 -3.72 -7.04
N CYS A 482 37.51 -4.57 -6.08
CA CYS A 482 36.12 -4.78 -5.70
C CYS A 482 35.47 -3.55 -5.05
N ALA A 483 36.25 -2.73 -4.33
CA ALA A 483 35.78 -1.47 -3.76
C ALA A 483 35.55 -0.44 -4.87
N TRP A 484 36.51 -0.30 -5.78
CA TRP A 484 36.40 0.57 -6.95
C TRP A 484 35.23 0.21 -7.88
N ALA A 485 34.95 -1.08 -8.06
CA ALA A 485 33.84 -1.56 -8.88
C ALA A 485 32.47 -1.39 -8.21
N CYS A 486 32.39 -1.05 -6.92
CA CYS A 486 31.14 -0.97 -6.19
C CYS A 486 30.39 0.35 -6.49
N PRO A 487 29.25 0.34 -7.22
CA PRO A 487 28.54 1.58 -7.57
C PRO A 487 27.91 2.27 -6.36
N ALA A 488 27.62 1.50 -5.30
CA ALA A 488 27.06 2.01 -4.06
C ALA A 488 28.14 2.47 -3.06
N ASP A 489 29.42 2.26 -3.37
CA ASP A 489 30.55 2.55 -2.49
C ASP A 489 30.36 1.89 -1.09
N ALA A 490 29.99 0.60 -1.13
CA ALA A 490 29.64 -0.18 0.06
C ALA A 490 30.82 -0.99 0.63
N ILE A 491 31.95 -1.06 -0.08
CA ILE A 491 33.07 -1.93 0.26
C ILE A 491 34.29 -1.08 0.60
N TYR A 492 34.92 -1.35 1.73
CA TYR A 492 36.21 -0.78 2.12
C TYR A 492 37.25 -1.90 2.22
N VAL A 493 38.39 -1.73 1.58
CA VAL A 493 39.48 -2.71 1.56
C VAL A 493 40.78 -2.00 1.84
N GLU A 494 41.62 -2.60 2.69
CA GLU A 494 42.99 -2.15 2.92
C GLU A 494 43.91 -3.37 2.87
N GLY A 495 44.83 -3.38 1.90
CA GLY A 495 45.82 -4.45 1.75
C GLY A 495 47.09 -4.23 2.58
N ALA A 496 47.68 -5.30 3.10
CA ALA A 496 49.01 -5.30 3.74
C ALA A 496 49.89 -6.38 3.11
N ASP A 497 51.20 -6.31 3.36
CA ASP A 497 52.18 -7.23 2.79
C ASP A 497 52.31 -8.48 3.68
N ASN A 498 52.43 -9.66 3.07
CA ASN A 498 52.76 -10.89 3.79
C ASN A 498 54.24 -10.88 4.19
N THR A 499 54.54 -11.39 5.38
CA THR A 499 55.91 -11.69 5.81
C THR A 499 56.15 -13.20 5.81
N ASP A 500 57.41 -13.63 5.98
CA ASP A 500 57.74 -15.06 6.05
C ASP A 500 57.14 -15.73 7.30
N GLU A 501 56.92 -14.97 8.39
CA GLU A 501 56.27 -15.48 9.60
C GLU A 501 54.74 -15.32 9.61
N GLU A 502 54.18 -14.33 8.92
CA GLU A 502 52.75 -13.98 8.96
C GLU A 502 52.11 -13.97 7.56
N ARG A 503 51.99 -15.16 6.95
CA ARG A 503 51.39 -15.35 5.62
C ARG A 503 49.91 -15.72 5.68
N PHE A 504 49.04 -14.82 5.20
CA PHE A 504 47.58 -15.02 5.17
C PHE A 504 47.03 -15.37 3.78
N SER A 505 47.74 -15.00 2.72
CA SER A 505 47.41 -15.32 1.34
C SER A 505 48.65 -15.85 0.61
N PRO A 506 48.50 -16.55 -0.54
CA PRO A 506 49.66 -17.07 -1.29
C PRO A 506 50.56 -15.98 -1.89
N GLY A 507 50.01 -14.83 -2.26
CA GLY A 507 50.75 -13.75 -2.91
C GLY A 507 51.60 -12.88 -1.99
N GLU A 508 52.15 -11.80 -2.53
CA GLU A 508 52.90 -10.80 -1.74
C GLU A 508 52.02 -10.01 -0.76
N ARG A 509 50.72 -9.88 -1.05
CA ARG A 509 49.77 -9.06 -0.28
C ARG A 509 48.52 -9.83 0.13
N TYR A 510 47.92 -9.41 1.24
CA TYR A 510 46.65 -9.91 1.74
C TYR A 510 45.72 -8.75 2.11
N GLY A 511 44.40 -8.98 2.13
CA GLY A 511 43.45 -7.98 2.63
C GLY A 511 43.50 -7.89 4.15
N ARG A 512 44.18 -6.89 4.72
CA ARG A 512 44.24 -6.68 6.18
C ARG A 512 42.88 -6.29 6.73
N VAL A 513 42.26 -5.30 6.10
CA VAL A 513 40.89 -4.85 6.42
C VAL A 513 40.02 -5.13 5.21
N TYR A 514 38.86 -5.74 5.45
CA TYR A 514 37.84 -5.91 4.44
C TYR A 514 36.49 -5.71 5.11
N GLN A 515 35.73 -4.72 4.67
CA GLN A 515 34.43 -4.39 5.23
C GLN A 515 33.40 -4.23 4.11
N ILE A 516 32.20 -4.75 4.34
CA ILE A 516 31.04 -4.51 3.48
C ILE A 516 29.91 -3.94 4.32
N ASN A 517 29.43 -2.76 3.94
CA ASN A 517 28.26 -2.13 4.52
C ASN A 517 26.98 -2.60 3.82
N TYR A 518 26.26 -3.53 4.45
CA TYR A 518 25.03 -4.09 3.89
C TYR A 518 23.85 -3.11 3.85
N LEU A 519 23.93 -1.97 4.54
CA LEU A 519 22.92 -0.90 4.42
C LEU A 519 23.04 -0.12 3.11
N ARG A 520 24.22 -0.13 2.48
CA ARG A 520 24.47 0.52 1.18
C ARG A 520 24.45 -0.46 0.03
N CYS A 521 24.79 -1.73 0.28
CA CYS A 521 24.89 -2.75 -0.75
C CYS A 521 23.55 -2.98 -1.47
N ILE A 522 23.59 -2.99 -2.81
CA ILE A 522 22.41 -3.24 -3.67
C ILE A 522 22.39 -4.66 -4.28
N GLY A 523 23.32 -5.53 -3.92
CA GLY A 523 23.33 -6.93 -4.38
C GLY A 523 23.57 -7.11 -5.89
N CYS A 524 24.24 -6.17 -6.56
CA CYS A 524 24.40 -6.21 -8.03
C CYS A 524 25.42 -7.24 -8.54
N GLY A 525 26.39 -7.67 -7.73
CA GLY A 525 27.41 -8.67 -8.10
C GLY A 525 28.64 -8.14 -8.85
N LEU A 526 28.70 -6.86 -9.20
CA LEU A 526 29.83 -6.26 -9.95
C LEU A 526 31.20 -6.42 -9.25
N CYS A 527 31.20 -6.42 -7.91
CA CYS A 527 32.41 -6.64 -7.11
C CYS A 527 33.02 -8.04 -7.28
N ILE A 528 32.22 -9.05 -7.64
CA ILE A 528 32.67 -10.42 -7.91
C ILE A 528 33.30 -10.48 -9.29
N GLU A 529 32.66 -9.88 -10.30
CA GLU A 529 33.18 -9.84 -11.66
C GLU A 529 34.52 -9.10 -11.74
N ALA A 530 34.67 -8.04 -10.94
CA ALA A 530 35.91 -7.29 -10.83
C ALA A 530 37.02 -8.02 -10.06
N CYS A 531 36.73 -9.10 -9.33
CA CYS A 531 37.70 -9.77 -8.46
C CYS A 531 38.65 -10.68 -9.28
N PRO A 532 39.95 -10.35 -9.40
CA PRO A 532 40.87 -11.10 -10.28
C PRO A 532 41.15 -12.52 -9.78
N THR A 533 41.17 -12.72 -8.45
CA THR A 533 41.46 -14.01 -7.82
C THR A 533 40.19 -14.83 -7.53
N ARG A 534 39.01 -14.30 -7.88
CA ARG A 534 37.70 -14.86 -7.51
C ARG A 534 37.59 -15.17 -6.00
N ALA A 535 38.20 -14.30 -5.19
CA ALA A 535 38.15 -14.40 -3.74
C ALA A 535 36.75 -14.14 -3.20
N LEU A 536 35.99 -13.26 -3.83
CA LEU A 536 34.65 -12.89 -3.40
C LEU A 536 33.60 -13.68 -4.18
N THR A 537 32.63 -14.25 -3.48
CA THR A 537 31.44 -14.87 -4.08
C THR A 537 30.19 -14.45 -3.32
N MET A 538 29.05 -14.46 -3.99
CA MET A 538 27.74 -14.33 -3.35
C MET A 538 27.21 -15.71 -3.04
N THR A 539 26.79 -15.92 -1.79
CA THR A 539 26.12 -17.13 -1.36
C THR A 539 24.62 -17.02 -1.62
N ASN A 540 23.92 -18.09 -1.30
CA ASN A 540 22.47 -18.18 -1.36
C ASN A 540 21.79 -17.75 -0.06
N ASP A 541 22.57 -17.27 0.92
CA ASP A 541 22.07 -16.79 2.21
C ASP A 541 21.47 -15.40 2.07
N TYR A 542 20.22 -15.25 2.52
CA TYR A 542 19.42 -14.03 2.35
C TYR A 542 18.95 -13.43 3.67
N GLU A 543 19.26 -14.05 4.82
CA GLU A 543 18.83 -13.59 6.14
C GLU A 543 19.88 -12.66 6.75
N LEU A 544 19.86 -11.38 6.34
CA LEU A 544 20.81 -10.35 6.76
C LEU A 544 20.20 -9.33 7.73
N THR A 545 19.10 -9.65 8.41
CA THR A 545 18.41 -8.73 9.33
C THR A 545 19.11 -8.64 10.68
N ASP A 546 19.26 -7.42 11.18
CA ASP A 546 19.83 -7.10 12.48
C ASP A 546 19.06 -5.93 13.13
N ASP A 547 19.20 -5.74 14.44
CA ASP A 547 18.55 -4.65 15.20
C ASP A 547 19.44 -3.40 15.33
N ASN A 548 20.72 -3.52 14.98
CA ASN A 548 21.71 -2.45 15.06
C ASN A 548 22.39 -2.18 13.72
N ARG A 549 22.61 -0.89 13.44
CA ARG A 549 23.30 -0.41 12.23
C ARG A 549 24.74 -0.93 12.15
N ALA A 550 25.44 -0.97 13.29
CA ALA A 550 26.85 -1.37 13.33
C ALA A 550 27.04 -2.84 12.93
N ASP A 551 26.10 -3.70 13.31
CA ASP A 551 26.17 -5.14 13.03
C ASP A 551 25.95 -5.48 11.55
N LEU A 552 25.39 -4.56 10.76
CA LEU A 552 25.24 -4.65 9.31
C LEU A 552 26.50 -4.21 8.53
N ILE A 553 27.56 -3.81 9.23
CA ILE A 553 28.90 -3.62 8.66
C ILE A 553 29.68 -4.89 8.92
N TYR A 554 29.76 -5.74 7.90
CA TYR A 554 30.44 -7.02 8.04
C TYR A 554 31.91 -6.80 7.81
N GLU A 555 32.71 -7.12 8.82
CA GLU A 555 34.15 -7.13 8.72
C GLU A 555 34.67 -8.46 8.18
N LYS A 556 35.98 -8.55 8.02
CA LYS A 556 36.66 -9.66 7.35
C LYS A 556 36.38 -11.00 8.02
N ASP A 557 36.32 -11.03 9.35
CA ASP A 557 36.00 -12.20 10.16
C ASP A 557 34.61 -12.79 9.84
N ARG A 558 33.60 -11.94 9.67
CA ARG A 558 32.24 -12.34 9.28
C ARG A 558 32.13 -12.67 7.79
N LEU A 559 33.02 -12.16 6.95
CA LEU A 559 32.98 -12.41 5.50
C LEU A 559 33.77 -13.67 5.10
N LEU A 560 34.81 -14.03 5.85
CA LEU A 560 35.64 -15.19 5.53
C LEU A 560 34.87 -16.50 5.63
N ALA A 561 35.08 -17.36 4.65
CA ALA A 561 34.59 -18.72 4.66
C ALA A 561 35.11 -19.45 5.92
N PRO A 562 34.28 -20.27 6.58
CA PRO A 562 34.71 -21.06 7.73
C PRO A 562 35.81 -22.05 7.33
N LEU A 563 36.73 -22.35 8.24
CA LEU A 563 37.78 -23.36 8.04
C LEU A 563 37.17 -24.76 8.09
N ALA A 564 37.43 -25.56 7.05
CA ALA A 564 37.08 -26.98 7.07
C ALA A 564 38.07 -27.77 7.95
N PRO A 565 37.71 -28.96 8.46
CA PRO A 565 38.59 -29.78 9.31
C PRO A 565 39.96 -30.09 8.71
N GLU A 566 40.03 -30.20 7.38
CA GLU A 566 41.23 -30.45 6.58
C GLU A 566 42.07 -29.19 6.27
N MET A 567 41.60 -28.00 6.65
CA MET A 567 42.29 -26.74 6.42
C MET A 567 43.13 -26.32 7.63
N GLN A 568 44.28 -25.71 7.37
CA GLN A 568 45.09 -25.08 8.38
C GLN A 568 44.67 -23.62 8.55
N ALA A 569 44.54 -23.15 9.81
CA ALA A 569 44.25 -21.75 10.06
C ALA A 569 45.48 -20.90 9.69
N PRO A 570 45.36 -19.85 8.85
CA PRO A 570 46.45 -18.91 8.64
C PRO A 570 46.77 -18.13 9.92
N PRO A 571 48.03 -17.70 10.13
CA PRO A 571 49.11 -17.72 9.14
C PRO A 571 49.84 -19.08 9.03
N HIS A 572 50.18 -19.48 7.81
CA HIS A 572 51.07 -20.63 7.53
C HIS A 572 51.75 -20.49 6.17
N GLU A 573 52.85 -21.20 5.96
CA GLU A 573 53.57 -21.21 4.69
C GLU A 573 52.77 -21.89 3.57
N MET A 574 53.10 -21.56 2.32
CA MET A 574 52.53 -22.22 1.14
C MET A 574 52.91 -23.70 1.10
N GLN A 575 52.10 -24.50 0.40
CA GLN A 575 52.38 -25.93 0.25
C GLN A 575 53.78 -26.16 -0.35
N PRO A 576 54.61 -27.05 0.20
CA PRO A 576 55.97 -27.27 -0.28
C PRO A 576 56.00 -27.61 -1.78
N GLY A 577 56.82 -26.86 -2.55
CA GLY A 577 56.97 -27.06 -3.99
C GLY A 577 55.85 -26.46 -4.87
N SER A 578 54.89 -25.75 -4.27
CA SER A 578 53.88 -24.98 -5.01
C SER A 578 54.35 -23.56 -5.29
N THR A 579 53.85 -22.97 -6.38
CA THR A 579 54.05 -21.56 -6.72
C THR A 579 52.76 -20.76 -6.54
N GLU A 580 52.82 -19.42 -6.48
CA GLU A 580 51.61 -18.58 -6.38
C GLU A 580 50.63 -18.86 -7.54
N ALA A 581 51.17 -19.11 -8.74
CA ALA A 581 50.37 -19.44 -9.91
C ALA A 581 49.56 -20.74 -9.71
N ASP A 582 50.11 -21.72 -9.00
CA ASP A 582 49.41 -22.99 -8.73
C ASP A 582 48.18 -22.77 -7.83
N TYR A 583 48.23 -21.81 -6.91
CA TYR A 583 47.08 -21.40 -6.10
C TYR A 583 45.97 -20.75 -6.93
N TYR A 584 46.32 -19.83 -7.83
CA TYR A 584 45.34 -19.15 -8.69
C TYR A 584 44.75 -20.06 -9.78
N LEU A 585 45.51 -21.06 -10.22
CA LEU A 585 45.05 -22.10 -11.15
C LEU A 585 44.28 -23.24 -10.46
N GLY A 586 44.19 -23.23 -9.12
CA GLY A 586 43.46 -24.24 -8.35
C GLY A 586 44.11 -25.62 -8.33
N ARG A 587 45.44 -25.70 -8.46
CA ARG A 587 46.22 -26.95 -8.49
C ARG A 587 46.69 -27.43 -7.11
N VAL A 588 46.44 -26.63 -6.07
CA VAL A 588 46.82 -26.91 -4.67
C VAL A 588 45.73 -27.75 -4.01
N GLY A 589 46.14 -28.81 -3.30
CA GLY A 589 45.25 -29.72 -2.58
C GLY A 589 44.98 -29.31 -1.13
N ALA A 590 44.20 -30.11 -0.41
CA ALA A 590 44.03 -29.94 1.04
C ALA A 590 45.36 -30.09 1.79
N ALA A 591 45.48 -29.45 2.96
CA ALA A 591 46.72 -29.45 3.73
C ALA A 591 47.17 -30.90 4.06
N PRO A 592 48.48 -31.20 4.02
CA PRO A 592 48.97 -32.52 4.44
C PRO A 592 48.67 -32.76 5.93
N GLU A 593 48.22 -33.98 6.29
CA GLU A 593 47.98 -34.38 7.68
C GLU A 593 49.20 -34.06 8.56
N ARG A 594 48.95 -33.46 9.74
CA ARG A 594 50.02 -33.17 10.72
C ARG A 594 50.83 -34.43 11.01
N PRO A 595 52.17 -34.40 10.94
CA PRO A 595 52.97 -35.48 11.50
C PRO A 595 52.70 -35.54 13.01
N THR A 596 52.22 -36.69 13.49
CA THR A 596 52.07 -36.98 14.92
C THR A 596 53.37 -36.69 15.64
N ALA A 597 53.33 -35.77 16.61
CA ALA A 597 54.47 -35.45 17.46
C ALA A 597 55.10 -36.74 18.00
N GLY A 598 56.38 -36.93 17.69
CA GLY A 598 57.17 -38.04 18.19
C GLY A 598 57.09 -38.11 19.72
N THR A 599 56.93 -39.34 20.20
CA THR A 599 57.05 -39.77 21.59
C THR A 599 58.19 -39.06 22.31
N ALA A 600 57.86 -38.02 23.08
CA ALA A 600 58.72 -37.52 24.13
C ALA A 600 58.78 -38.58 25.24
N GLN A 601 59.89 -39.31 25.27
CA GLN A 601 60.27 -40.16 26.39
C GLN A 601 60.27 -39.35 27.69
N GLY A 602 59.73 -39.97 28.75
CA GLY A 602 59.52 -39.37 30.05
C GLY A 602 60.79 -38.79 30.69
N GLY A 603 60.60 -37.66 31.36
CA GLY A 603 61.53 -37.08 32.31
C GLY A 603 60.74 -36.48 33.46
N SER A 604 60.78 -37.17 34.60
CA SER A 604 60.19 -36.78 35.88
C SER A 604 60.72 -35.44 36.40
N ARG A 605 59.83 -34.51 36.74
CA ARG A 605 59.63 -33.92 38.08
C ARG A 605 58.51 -32.90 38.07
#